data_AF-A0A7V9E9U7-F1
#
_entry.id   AF-A0A7V9E9U7-F1
#
_cell.length_a   1.000
_cell.length_b   1.000
_cell.length_c   1.000
_cell.angle_alpha   90.00
_cell.angle_beta   90.00
_cell.angle_gamma   90.00
#
_symmetry.space_group_name_H-M   'P 1'
#
loop_
_entity.id
_entity.type
_entity.pdbx_description
1 polymer ?
#
loop_
_entity_poly.entity_id
_entity_poly.type
_entity_poly.pdbx_seq_one_letter_code
_entity_poly.pdbx_strand_id
1 'polypeptide(L)'
;VAETLNLSQLRGYRTGGTVHVVVNNQVGFTTSPSASRSSTYCTDVARMIQAPVFHVNGDDPEACIRVARLAYDYRATFHGDVVIDLVCYRRRGHNEGDDPSFTQPLMYDVIEQKRSVRKLYTEALVGRGDITMDEAESALKDYQSRLQRVFGEASDNKSDPLYVTTPDYPVKPEAPATPEGLVETSTSMETLKSICEAYMTPPEGFTVHPKVLPQLQRRAASITAGPIDWGTAEIIAMGSLLLDGRPVRLAGQDTRRGTFTSRFATIIDRVNANEWTPLANLSGSQAPFYVYDSLLSEYAALGFEYGYSVARPEALTMWEAQFGDFINGAQSVVDEYITAGETKWGQKSGVVLLLPHGLEGQGPDHSSARIERFLTLAADNAFTVAQPSTPASYFHLLRRQCLSSSHTPMIVFTPKQLLRLKAATSQPDDFTSSAFKPVLGDDTVDAGSVERVLLCSGRIAYDLMAERTKREEGTSRTAIVRLEQLYPRPAAEINAELARFPKATEMLWVQDEPANQGPWPHVALQLASEIGDLPLRRVSRTESAAPSVGQHKRHVEENQAIMQEAFS
;
A
#
# COMPACT_ATOMS: atom_id res chain seq x y z
N VAL A 1 5.26 15.86 6.94
CA VAL A 1 5.69 16.29 8.30
C VAL A 1 4.49 16.38 9.24
N ALA A 2 3.56 17.32 9.06
CA ALA A 2 2.43 17.50 10.00
C ALA A 2 1.57 16.23 10.16
N GLU A 3 1.26 15.54 9.06
CA GLU A 3 0.53 14.27 9.12
C GLU A 3 1.26 13.21 9.97
N THR A 4 2.58 13.04 9.78
CA THR A 4 3.41 12.12 10.56
C THR A 4 3.45 12.49 12.04
N LEU A 5 3.58 13.78 12.38
CA LEU A 5 3.51 14.24 13.77
C LEU A 5 2.17 13.85 14.40
N ASN A 6 1.08 13.98 13.65
CA ASN A 6 -0.26 13.62 14.12
C ASN A 6 -0.44 12.10 14.33
N LEU A 7 0.40 11.26 13.70
CA LEU A 7 0.42 9.81 13.95
C LEU A 7 1.14 9.43 15.27
N SER A 8 2.02 10.29 15.80
CA SER A 8 3.00 9.97 16.85
C SER A 8 2.44 9.32 18.12
N GLN A 9 1.18 9.63 18.49
CA GLN A 9 0.53 9.11 19.70
C GLN A 9 -0.66 8.18 19.40
N LEU A 10 -1.04 7.99 18.13
CA LEU A 10 -2.16 7.16 17.76
C LEU A 10 -1.83 5.68 18.00
N ARG A 11 -2.76 4.92 18.60
CA ARG A 11 -2.55 3.52 19.00
C ARG A 11 -1.97 2.63 17.88
N GLY A 12 -2.41 2.84 16.64
CA GLY A 12 -1.96 2.07 15.47
C GLY A 12 -0.59 2.45 14.92
N TYR A 13 -0.04 3.61 15.30
CA TYR A 13 1.13 4.23 14.65
C TYR A 13 2.23 4.69 15.62
N ARG A 14 1.93 4.81 16.92
CA ARG A 14 2.89 5.30 17.92
C ARG A 14 4.13 4.41 18.00
N THR A 15 5.30 5.05 18.04
CA THR A 15 6.63 4.40 18.13
C THR A 15 7.36 4.71 19.44
N GLY A 16 6.64 5.29 20.41
CA GLY A 16 7.20 5.72 21.69
C GLY A 16 8.01 7.01 21.61
N GLY A 17 7.66 7.90 20.67
CA GLY A 17 8.29 9.20 20.48
C GLY A 17 9.49 9.17 19.54
N THR A 18 9.58 10.18 18.68
CA THR A 18 10.67 10.40 17.72
C THR A 18 11.51 11.61 18.10
N VAL A 19 12.84 11.47 18.04
CA VAL A 19 13.77 12.61 18.19
C VAL A 19 13.99 13.22 16.81
N HIS A 20 13.49 14.43 16.61
CA HIS A 20 13.63 15.17 15.36
C HIS A 20 14.80 16.14 15.46
N VAL A 21 15.69 16.13 14.46
CA VAL A 21 16.79 17.11 14.35
C VAL A 21 16.58 17.91 13.08
N VAL A 22 16.32 19.21 13.24
CA VAL A 22 16.18 20.14 12.12
C VAL A 22 17.51 20.87 11.95
N VAL A 23 18.19 20.61 10.82
CA VAL A 23 19.38 21.36 10.42
C VAL A 23 18.93 22.70 9.83
N ASN A 24 18.71 23.66 10.72
CA ASN A 24 18.23 24.98 10.36
C ASN A 24 19.40 25.87 9.91
N ASN A 25 19.83 25.65 8.68
CA ASN A 25 20.86 26.44 8.00
C ASN A 25 20.34 27.81 7.50
N GLN A 26 19.09 28.14 7.83
CA GLN A 26 18.42 29.40 7.53
C GLN A 26 18.18 29.69 6.03
N VAL A 27 18.29 28.70 5.13
CA VAL A 27 17.98 28.89 3.70
C VAL A 27 17.58 27.57 3.02
N GLY A 28 16.48 27.58 2.27
CA GLY A 28 16.03 26.45 1.44
C GLY A 28 16.29 26.74 -0.04
N PHE A 29 17.26 26.08 -0.66
CA PHE A 29 17.77 26.46 -2.00
C PHE A 29 18.23 27.94 -2.01
N THR A 30 17.42 28.83 -2.59
CA THR A 30 17.58 30.28 -2.65
C THR A 30 16.52 31.04 -1.83
N THR A 31 15.65 30.34 -1.10
CA THR A 31 14.52 30.92 -0.38
C THR A 31 14.89 31.18 1.08
N SER A 32 14.77 32.44 1.50
CA SER A 32 15.05 32.88 2.86
C SER A 32 13.94 32.47 3.85
N PRO A 33 14.20 32.54 5.17
CA PRO A 33 13.23 32.21 6.21
C PRO A 33 11.91 32.96 6.08
N SER A 34 11.97 34.27 5.78
CA SER A 34 10.81 35.16 5.64
C SER A 34 9.87 34.78 4.49
N ALA A 35 10.35 34.02 3.50
CA ALA A 35 9.55 33.55 2.37
C ALA A 35 9.23 32.05 2.44
N SER A 36 9.73 31.34 3.46
CA SER A 36 9.59 29.87 3.57
C SER A 36 8.45 29.41 4.48
N ARG A 37 7.95 30.27 5.36
CA ARG A 37 6.97 29.93 6.42
C ARG A 37 6.22 31.16 6.94
N SER A 38 5.11 30.91 7.62
CA SER A 38 4.25 31.95 8.22
C SER A 38 4.41 32.12 9.73
N SER A 39 5.36 31.39 10.34
CA SER A 39 5.66 31.43 11.78
C SER A 39 7.12 31.79 12.03
N THR A 40 7.46 32.15 13.28
CA THR A 40 8.83 32.56 13.65
C THR A 40 9.83 31.43 13.44
N TYR A 41 9.56 30.25 13.99
CA TYR A 41 10.48 29.11 13.95
C TYR A 41 10.06 28.08 12.90
N CYS A 42 11.03 27.43 12.25
CA CYS A 42 10.77 26.34 11.33
C CYS A 42 10.17 25.09 12.03
N THR A 43 10.36 25.01 13.35
CA THR A 43 9.88 23.94 14.22
C THR A 43 8.50 24.19 14.83
N ASP A 44 7.85 25.32 14.55
CA ASP A 44 6.53 25.64 15.12
C ASP A 44 5.43 24.64 14.72
N VAL A 45 5.63 23.87 13.65
CA VAL A 45 4.76 22.75 13.29
C VAL A 45 4.65 21.70 14.41
N ALA A 46 5.71 21.51 15.21
CA ALA A 46 5.74 20.55 16.32
C ALA A 46 4.77 20.90 17.46
N ARG A 47 4.37 22.17 17.56
CA ARG A 47 3.40 22.63 18.56
C ARG A 47 2.04 21.97 18.41
N MET A 48 1.70 21.46 17.21
CA MET A 48 0.43 20.77 16.96
C MET A 48 0.22 19.55 17.87
N ILE A 49 1.32 18.91 18.30
CA ILE A 49 1.30 17.77 19.23
C ILE A 49 1.91 18.13 20.59
N GLN A 50 2.13 19.41 20.87
CA GLN A 50 2.74 19.90 22.09
C GLN A 50 4.14 19.32 22.37
N ALA A 51 4.87 18.92 21.32
CA ALA A 51 6.24 18.42 21.45
C ALA A 51 7.18 19.56 21.92
N PRO A 52 8.08 19.31 22.90
CA PRO A 52 9.09 20.27 23.29
C PRO A 52 10.05 20.54 22.13
N VAL A 53 10.49 21.79 22.04
CA VAL A 53 11.44 22.26 21.02
C VAL A 53 12.63 22.90 21.73
N PHE A 54 13.82 22.38 21.46
CA PHE A 54 15.07 22.96 21.92
C PHE A 54 15.76 23.67 20.76
N HIS A 55 15.86 25.00 20.84
CA HIS A 55 16.65 25.80 19.91
C HIS A 55 18.08 25.89 20.43
N VAL A 56 19.05 25.50 19.60
CA VAL A 56 20.46 25.47 19.99
C VAL A 56 21.34 26.06 18.90
N ASN A 57 22.32 26.88 19.31
CA ASN A 57 23.29 27.47 18.40
C ASN A 57 24.30 26.40 17.96
N GLY A 58 24.37 26.12 16.67
CA GLY A 58 25.30 25.16 16.08
C GLY A 58 26.78 25.55 16.18
N ASP A 59 27.09 26.81 16.50
CA ASP A 59 28.46 27.23 16.83
C ASP A 59 28.91 26.85 18.25
N ASP A 60 28.02 26.29 19.09
CA ASP A 60 28.34 25.76 20.43
C ASP A 60 28.11 24.24 20.48
N PRO A 61 29.14 23.42 20.15
CA PRO A 61 29.02 21.97 20.13
C PRO A 61 28.68 21.36 21.49
N GLU A 62 29.11 21.95 22.60
CA GLU A 62 28.80 21.44 23.92
C GLU A 62 27.33 21.64 24.27
N ALA A 63 26.75 22.80 23.93
CA ALA A 63 25.31 23.02 24.06
C ALA A 63 24.50 22.07 23.19
N CYS A 64 24.95 21.81 21.95
CA CYS A 64 24.32 20.84 21.06
C CYS A 64 24.28 19.43 21.67
N ILE A 65 25.39 18.97 22.26
CA ILE A 65 25.44 17.67 22.95
C ILE A 65 24.54 17.65 24.18
N ARG A 66 24.51 18.74 24.98
CA ARG A 66 23.62 18.84 26.15
C ARG A 66 22.15 18.73 25.74
N VAL A 67 21.74 19.44 24.69
CA VAL A 67 20.37 19.39 24.15
C VAL A 67 20.04 18.02 23.56
N ALA A 68 20.98 17.37 22.86
CA ALA A 68 20.78 16.03 22.33
C ALA A 68 20.52 15.00 23.44
N ARG A 69 21.29 15.06 24.55
CA ARG A 69 21.06 14.22 25.73
C ARG A 69 19.70 14.49 26.36
N LEU A 70 19.35 15.76 26.55
CA LEU A 70 18.06 16.14 27.13
C LEU A 70 16.87 15.68 26.26
N ALA A 71 16.98 15.80 24.93
CA ALA A 71 15.97 15.30 24.01
C ALA A 71 15.83 13.78 24.09
N TYR A 72 16.95 13.05 24.14
CA TYR A 72 16.94 11.61 24.34
C TYR A 72 16.26 11.22 25.66
N ASP A 73 16.65 11.85 26.77
CA ASP A 73 16.10 11.60 28.11
C ASP A 73 14.59 11.92 28.17
N TYR A 74 14.15 13.00 27.51
CA TYR A 74 12.73 13.32 27.37
C TYR A 74 11.98 12.21 26.64
N ARG A 75 12.46 11.81 25.45
CA ARG A 75 11.83 10.75 24.66
C ARG A 75 11.78 9.44 25.43
N ALA A 76 12.86 9.08 26.13
CA ALA A 76 12.94 7.85 26.92
C ALA A 76 11.99 7.87 28.14
N THR A 77 11.78 9.04 28.75
CA THR A 77 10.94 9.20 29.94
C THR A 77 9.46 9.32 29.61
N PHE A 78 9.12 10.08 28.57
CA PHE A 78 7.73 10.46 28.26
C PHE A 78 7.14 9.75 27.04
N HIS A 79 7.97 9.06 26.25
CA HIS A 79 7.55 8.38 25.02
C HIS A 79 6.84 9.31 24.02
N GLY A 80 7.24 10.58 24.02
CA GLY A 80 6.74 11.64 23.15
C GLY A 80 7.79 12.13 22.17
N ASP A 81 7.34 12.75 21.09
CA ASP A 81 8.20 13.40 20.12
C ASP A 81 8.89 14.63 20.74
N VAL A 82 10.12 14.90 20.30
CA VAL A 82 10.92 16.06 20.74
C VAL A 82 11.73 16.58 19.57
N VAL A 83 11.88 17.90 19.48
CA VAL A 83 12.53 18.56 18.34
C VAL A 83 13.75 19.34 18.79
N ILE A 84 14.85 19.16 18.08
CA ILE A 84 16.07 19.97 18.19
C ILE A 84 16.13 20.88 16.95
N ASP A 85 16.01 22.18 17.14
CA ASP A 85 16.29 23.19 16.13
C ASP A 85 17.78 23.58 16.21
N LEU A 86 18.60 22.95 15.36
CA LEU A 86 20.03 23.21 15.27
C LEU A 86 20.25 24.41 14.34
N VAL A 87 20.31 25.60 14.93
CA VAL A 87 20.48 26.87 14.20
C VAL A 87 21.93 26.98 13.73
N CYS A 88 22.13 26.91 12.42
CA CYS A 88 23.44 26.91 11.79
C CYS A 88 23.43 27.75 10.50
N TYR A 89 24.39 27.50 9.60
CA TYR A 89 24.50 28.17 8.31
C TYR A 89 25.01 27.20 7.23
N ARG A 90 24.72 27.50 5.97
CA ARG A 90 25.26 26.75 4.82
C ARG A 90 26.49 27.47 4.30
N ARG A 91 27.67 26.83 4.34
CA ARG A 91 28.95 27.49 3.97
C ARG A 91 29.06 27.77 2.46
N ARG A 92 28.41 26.98 1.62
CA ARG A 92 28.42 27.06 0.15
C ARG A 92 27.00 27.20 -0.40
N GLY A 93 26.84 27.23 -1.72
CA GLY A 93 25.53 27.13 -2.40
C GLY A 93 24.73 25.89 -2.03
N HIS A 94 23.54 25.73 -2.63
CA HIS A 94 22.69 24.55 -2.33
C HIS A 94 23.39 23.25 -2.68
N ASN A 95 24.17 23.30 -3.77
CA ASN A 95 25.25 22.37 -4.09
C ASN A 95 26.57 23.16 -4.20
N GLU A 96 27.71 22.47 -4.24
CA GLU A 96 29.03 23.10 -4.22
C GLU A 96 29.37 23.92 -5.47
N GLY A 97 28.65 23.74 -6.58
CA GLY A 97 28.83 24.49 -7.82
C GLY A 97 27.90 25.69 -7.98
N ASP A 98 26.96 25.87 -7.05
CA ASP A 98 25.98 26.95 -7.04
C ASP A 98 26.55 28.19 -6.33
N ASP A 99 26.32 29.38 -6.89
CA ASP A 99 26.74 30.65 -6.31
C ASP A 99 25.57 31.31 -5.57
N PRO A 100 25.56 31.27 -4.22
CA PRO A 100 24.44 31.75 -3.44
C PRO A 100 24.42 33.28 -3.30
N SER A 101 25.48 33.99 -3.69
CA SER A 101 25.56 35.45 -3.61
C SER A 101 24.53 36.13 -4.51
N PHE A 102 24.05 35.44 -5.55
CA PHE A 102 23.05 35.95 -6.48
C PHE A 102 21.70 36.24 -5.81
N THR A 103 21.37 35.53 -4.74
CA THR A 103 20.07 35.65 -4.05
C THR A 103 20.20 35.97 -2.56
N GLN A 104 21.32 35.62 -1.91
CA GLN A 104 21.57 35.82 -0.49
C GLN A 104 22.87 36.60 -0.19
N PRO A 105 23.20 37.71 -0.89
CA PRO A 105 24.52 38.34 -0.80
C PRO A 105 24.93 38.70 0.63
N LEU A 106 24.08 39.43 1.36
CA LEU A 106 24.38 39.87 2.73
C LEU A 106 24.57 38.73 3.74
N MET A 107 23.83 37.62 3.56
CA MET A 107 23.99 36.44 4.41
C MET A 107 25.36 35.80 4.17
N TYR A 108 25.77 35.70 2.89
CA TYR A 108 27.04 35.09 2.53
C TYR A 108 28.24 35.99 2.83
N ASP A 109 28.10 37.32 2.76
CA ASP A 109 29.11 38.26 3.26
C ASP A 109 29.48 37.99 4.72
N VAL A 110 28.46 37.73 5.56
CA VAL A 110 28.66 37.38 6.99
C VAL A 110 29.28 35.99 7.13
N ILE A 111 28.79 35.01 6.37
CA ILE A 111 29.30 33.63 6.43
C ILE A 111 30.77 33.56 6.01
N GLU A 112 31.18 34.30 4.98
CA GLU A 112 32.56 34.34 4.49
C GLU A 112 33.53 34.85 5.56
N GLN A 113 33.13 35.88 6.30
CA GLN A 113 33.91 36.47 7.39
C GLN A 113 33.93 35.60 8.65
N LYS A 114 33.02 34.62 8.77
CA LYS A 114 32.90 33.76 9.94
C LYS A 114 33.96 32.65 9.93
N ARG A 115 34.62 32.45 11.07
CA ARG A 115 35.43 31.24 11.34
C ARG A 115 34.52 30.01 11.41
N SER A 116 34.99 28.86 10.93
CA SER A 116 34.22 27.61 11.00
C SER A 116 33.98 27.17 12.45
N VAL A 117 32.90 26.42 12.68
CA VAL A 117 32.55 25.86 13.99
C VAL A 117 33.73 25.10 14.60
N ARG A 118 34.41 24.27 13.78
CA ARG A 118 35.62 23.53 14.19
C ARG A 118 36.69 24.47 14.73
N LYS A 119 37.01 25.54 14.00
CA LYS A 119 38.06 26.48 14.39
C LYS A 119 37.70 27.20 15.70
N LEU A 120 36.46 27.67 15.82
CA LEU A 120 35.96 28.31 17.04
C LEU A 120 36.07 27.39 18.26
N TYR A 121 35.65 26.13 18.11
CA TYR A 121 35.67 25.18 19.23
C TYR A 121 37.10 24.73 19.59
N THR A 122 37.98 24.52 18.61
CA THR A 122 39.40 24.24 18.85
C THR A 122 40.06 25.39 19.61
N GLU A 123 39.87 26.64 19.18
CA GLU A 123 40.42 27.81 19.87
C GLU A 123 39.90 27.94 21.31
N ALA A 124 38.62 27.61 21.55
CA ALA A 124 38.06 27.58 22.89
C ALA A 124 38.69 26.51 23.79
N LEU A 125 38.85 25.27 23.29
CA LEU A 125 39.48 24.18 24.03
C LEU A 125 40.94 24.50 24.39
N VAL A 126 41.71 25.03 23.43
CA VAL A 126 43.08 25.46 23.67
C VAL A 126 43.14 26.62 24.66
N GLY A 127 42.24 27.60 24.52
CA GLY A 127 42.15 28.74 25.43
C GLY A 127 41.80 28.37 26.87
N ARG A 128 41.01 27.30 27.07
CA ARG A 128 40.69 26.73 28.39
C ARG A 128 41.78 25.80 28.94
N GLY A 129 42.71 25.35 28.09
CA GLY A 129 43.74 24.37 28.44
C GLY A 129 43.25 22.93 28.46
N ASP A 130 42.09 22.63 27.85
CA ASP A 130 41.55 21.26 27.75
C ASP A 130 42.38 20.40 26.78
N ILE A 131 42.97 21.04 25.77
CA ILE A 131 43.91 20.46 24.81
C ILE A 131 45.01 21.48 24.49
N THR A 132 46.12 20.99 23.96
CA THR A 132 47.22 21.79 23.39
C THR A 132 46.98 22.07 21.90
N MET A 133 47.71 23.05 21.34
CA MET A 133 47.69 23.31 19.90
C MET A 133 48.22 22.12 19.10
N ASP A 134 49.27 21.46 19.59
CA ASP A 134 49.88 20.29 18.96
C ASP A 134 48.89 19.11 18.87
N GLU A 135 48.11 18.87 19.92
CA GLU A 135 47.04 17.86 19.92
C GLU A 135 45.95 18.18 18.88
N ALA A 136 45.56 19.45 18.76
CA ALA A 136 44.56 19.87 17.78
C ALA A 136 45.04 19.70 16.33
N GLU A 137 46.30 20.02 16.05
CA GLU A 137 46.92 19.83 14.74
C GLU A 137 47.11 18.34 14.41
N SER A 138 47.55 17.54 15.39
CA SER A 138 47.68 16.09 15.23
C SER A 138 46.34 15.45 14.87
N ALA A 139 45.26 15.79 15.58
CA ALA A 139 43.93 15.26 15.30
C ALA A 139 43.45 15.56 13.86
N LEU A 140 43.76 16.76 13.33
CA LEU A 140 43.44 17.11 11.94
C LEU A 140 44.26 16.29 10.95
N LYS A 141 45.57 16.16 11.20
CA LYS A 141 46.48 15.38 10.35
C LYS A 141 46.09 13.90 10.32
N ASP A 142 45.71 13.35 11.46
CA ASP A 142 45.26 11.97 11.60
C ASP A 142 43.97 11.73 10.80
N TYR A 143 43.01 12.67 10.87
CA TYR A 143 41.79 12.59 10.07
C TYR A 143 42.05 12.67 8.56
N GLN A 144 42.91 13.59 8.11
CA GLN A 144 43.30 13.69 6.70
C GLN A 144 44.02 12.44 6.21
N SER A 145 44.95 11.91 7.01
CA SER A 145 45.69 10.69 6.69
C SER A 145 44.74 9.49 6.59
N ARG A 146 43.72 9.43 7.48
CA ARG A 146 42.67 8.41 7.40
C ARG A 146 41.86 8.53 6.10
N LEU A 147 41.44 9.74 5.71
CA LEU A 147 40.70 9.94 4.46
C LEU A 147 41.52 9.55 3.23
N GLN A 148 42.81 9.92 3.19
CA GLN A 148 43.72 9.54 2.11
C GLN A 148 43.90 8.03 2.03
N ARG A 149 44.05 7.36 3.18
CA ARG A 149 44.15 5.90 3.24
C ARG A 149 42.88 5.23 2.72
N VAL A 150 41.70 5.64 3.20
CA VAL A 150 40.42 5.07 2.73
C VAL A 150 40.21 5.33 1.24
N PHE A 151 40.59 6.51 0.74
CA PHE A 151 40.53 6.80 -0.70
C PHE A 151 41.44 5.87 -1.51
N GLY A 152 42.66 5.61 -1.03
CA GLY A 152 43.57 4.64 -1.64
C GLY A 152 43.00 3.23 -1.62
N GLU A 153 42.55 2.76 -0.46
CA GLU A 153 41.94 1.43 -0.27
C GLU A 153 40.71 1.23 -1.19
N ALA A 154 39.83 2.23 -1.31
CA ALA A 154 38.66 2.17 -2.18
C ALA A 154 39.03 2.19 -3.67
N SER A 155 40.14 2.85 -4.04
CA SER A 155 40.61 2.87 -5.43
C SER A 155 41.22 1.53 -5.88
N ASP A 156 41.77 0.76 -4.93
CA ASP A 156 42.35 -0.57 -5.15
C ASP A 156 41.30 -1.70 -5.06
N ASN A 157 40.28 -1.56 -4.22
CA ASN A 157 39.16 -2.50 -4.11
C ASN A 157 38.03 -2.19 -5.12
N LYS A 158 38.27 -2.48 -6.41
CA LYS A 158 37.25 -2.31 -7.48
C LYS A 158 36.10 -3.33 -7.43
N SER A 159 36.18 -4.35 -6.58
CA SER A 159 35.16 -5.37 -6.43
C SER A 159 35.03 -5.77 -4.98
N ASP A 160 34.40 -4.93 -4.16
CA ASP A 160 33.86 -5.41 -2.90
C ASP A 160 32.47 -6.01 -3.16
N PRO A 161 32.31 -7.34 -3.17
CA PRO A 161 31.00 -7.98 -3.29
C PRO A 161 30.06 -7.64 -2.11
N LEU A 162 30.56 -7.01 -1.04
CA LEU A 162 29.77 -6.50 0.09
C LEU A 162 29.28 -5.06 -0.09
N TYR A 163 29.44 -4.43 -1.27
CA TYR A 163 28.72 -3.18 -1.58
C TYR A 163 27.23 -3.46 -1.81
N VAL A 164 26.56 -3.92 -0.77
CA VAL A 164 25.12 -4.14 -0.70
C VAL A 164 24.54 -2.86 -0.11
N THR A 165 23.87 -2.07 -0.95
CA THR A 165 23.16 -0.84 -0.54
C THR A 165 21.87 -1.12 0.23
N THR A 166 21.54 -2.40 0.36
CA THR A 166 20.28 -2.89 0.90
C THR A 166 20.50 -3.34 2.36
N PRO A 167 19.77 -2.79 3.34
CA PRO A 167 19.81 -3.25 4.73
C PRO A 167 19.56 -4.76 4.87
N ASP A 168 20.13 -5.40 5.89
CA ASP A 168 19.76 -6.76 6.26
C ASP A 168 18.29 -6.79 6.71
N TYR A 169 17.46 -7.51 5.97
CA TYR A 169 16.05 -7.72 6.29
C TYR A 169 15.82 -9.14 6.82
N PRO A 170 14.81 -9.36 7.67
CA PRO A 170 14.38 -10.71 8.02
C PRO A 170 14.03 -11.49 6.75
N VAL A 171 14.43 -12.75 6.68
CA VAL A 171 14.03 -13.62 5.58
C VAL A 171 12.52 -13.86 5.68
N LYS A 172 11.79 -13.60 4.59
CA LYS A 172 10.36 -13.93 4.51
C LYS A 172 10.18 -15.45 4.62
N PRO A 173 9.39 -15.96 5.58
CA PRO A 173 9.13 -17.38 5.63
C PRO A 173 8.20 -17.77 4.46
N GLU A 174 8.56 -18.80 3.71
CA GLU A 174 7.77 -19.32 2.59
C GLU A 174 7.00 -20.58 3.01
N ALA A 175 5.76 -20.72 2.52
CA ALA A 175 5.00 -21.96 2.66
C ALA A 175 5.48 -22.99 1.63
N PRO A 176 5.38 -24.31 1.91
CA PRO A 176 5.72 -25.33 0.93
C PRO A 176 4.94 -25.14 -0.37
N ALA A 177 5.63 -25.29 -1.50
CA ALA A 177 4.98 -25.32 -2.80
C ALA A 177 4.21 -26.64 -2.99
N THR A 178 3.12 -26.61 -3.76
CA THR A 178 2.43 -27.82 -4.23
C THR A 178 3.34 -28.63 -5.16
N PRO A 179 3.01 -29.90 -5.49
CA PRO A 179 3.76 -30.68 -6.48
C PRO A 179 3.94 -29.97 -7.84
N GLU A 180 3.00 -29.09 -8.20
CA GLU A 180 3.01 -28.26 -9.41
C GLU A 180 3.83 -26.97 -9.26
N GLY A 181 4.46 -26.74 -8.10
CA GLY A 181 5.28 -25.56 -7.82
C GLY A 181 4.47 -24.30 -7.48
N LEU A 182 3.16 -24.43 -7.23
CA LEU A 182 2.29 -23.32 -6.85
C LEU A 182 2.32 -23.08 -5.34
N VAL A 183 2.01 -21.86 -4.90
CA VAL A 183 1.87 -21.57 -3.47
C VAL A 183 0.55 -22.18 -2.99
N GLU A 184 0.63 -23.08 -2.00
CA GLU A 184 -0.56 -23.64 -1.37
C GLU A 184 -1.30 -22.54 -0.60
N THR A 185 -2.54 -22.25 -1.01
CA THR A 185 -3.33 -21.16 -0.44
C THR A 185 -4.68 -21.61 0.09
N SER A 186 -5.01 -22.90 -0.01
CA SER A 186 -6.19 -23.44 0.64
C SER A 186 -6.07 -23.38 2.18
N THR A 187 -7.20 -23.57 2.86
CA THR A 187 -7.26 -23.73 4.31
C THR A 187 -8.11 -24.94 4.68
N SER A 188 -8.16 -25.32 5.95
CA SER A 188 -8.93 -26.48 6.40
C SER A 188 -10.36 -26.12 6.83
N MET A 189 -11.26 -27.11 6.78
CA MET A 189 -12.62 -26.95 7.31
C MET A 189 -12.61 -26.70 8.83
N GLU A 190 -11.62 -27.23 9.54
CA GLU A 190 -11.40 -26.96 10.96
C GLU A 190 -11.09 -25.47 11.19
N THR A 191 -10.26 -24.87 10.35
CA THR A 191 -9.95 -23.43 10.39
C THR A 191 -11.21 -22.60 10.14
N LEU A 192 -12.03 -22.98 9.16
CA LEU A 192 -13.32 -22.31 8.90
C LEU A 192 -14.22 -22.37 10.15
N LYS A 193 -14.33 -23.54 10.79
CA LYS A 193 -15.12 -23.71 12.02
C LYS A 193 -14.60 -22.85 13.17
N SER A 194 -13.29 -22.79 13.41
CA SER A 194 -12.72 -21.92 14.46
C SER A 194 -13.04 -20.44 14.23
N ILE A 195 -12.98 -19.97 12.98
CA ILE A 195 -13.34 -18.58 12.65
C ILE A 195 -14.85 -18.33 12.82
N CYS A 196 -15.69 -19.30 12.43
CA CYS A 196 -17.13 -19.26 12.67
C CYS A 196 -17.47 -19.13 14.16
N GLU A 197 -16.88 -19.97 15.00
CA GLU A 197 -17.05 -19.96 16.46
C GLU A 197 -16.66 -18.61 17.06
N ALA A 198 -15.52 -18.07 16.65
CA ALA A 198 -15.05 -16.77 17.13
C ALA A 198 -16.03 -15.62 16.85
N TYR A 199 -16.81 -15.67 15.78
CA TYR A 199 -17.84 -14.67 15.47
C TYR A 199 -19.17 -14.88 16.22
N MET A 200 -19.33 -16.02 16.88
CA MET A 200 -20.52 -16.40 17.66
C MET A 200 -20.32 -16.34 19.16
N THR A 201 -19.09 -16.08 19.62
CA THR A 201 -18.73 -16.05 21.05
C THR A 201 -18.31 -14.64 21.48
N PRO A 202 -19.27 -13.70 21.65
CA PRO A 202 -18.95 -12.40 22.25
C PRO A 202 -18.47 -12.59 23.71
N PRO A 203 -17.61 -11.70 24.23
CA PRO A 203 -17.16 -11.75 25.62
C PRO A 203 -18.33 -11.71 26.61
N GLU A 204 -18.14 -12.27 27.80
CA GLU A 204 -19.14 -12.21 28.86
C GLU A 204 -19.53 -10.74 29.15
N GLY A 205 -20.84 -10.47 29.22
CA GLY A 205 -21.38 -9.13 29.43
C GLY A 205 -21.34 -8.20 28.20
N PHE A 206 -20.86 -8.66 27.04
CA PHE A 206 -20.81 -7.84 25.83
C PHE A 206 -22.19 -7.72 25.16
N THR A 207 -22.64 -6.49 24.92
CA THR A 207 -23.93 -6.19 24.29
C THR A 207 -23.74 -5.81 22.83
N VAL A 208 -23.91 -6.79 21.92
CA VAL A 208 -23.86 -6.56 20.48
C VAL A 208 -25.04 -5.68 20.03
N HIS A 209 -24.76 -4.70 19.16
CA HIS A 209 -25.82 -3.86 18.59
C HIS A 209 -26.87 -4.71 17.83
N PRO A 210 -28.19 -4.53 18.04
CA PRO A 210 -29.25 -5.38 17.45
C PRO A 210 -29.23 -5.47 15.92
N LYS A 211 -28.78 -4.43 15.22
CA LYS A 211 -28.59 -4.42 13.75
C LYS A 211 -27.29 -5.10 13.27
N VAL A 212 -26.32 -5.32 14.15
CA VAL A 212 -25.04 -5.96 13.84
C VAL A 212 -25.12 -7.46 14.10
N LEU A 213 -25.79 -7.87 15.18
CA LEU A 213 -25.92 -9.29 15.56
C LEU A 213 -26.39 -10.20 14.40
N PRO A 214 -27.45 -9.87 13.62
CA PRO A 214 -27.87 -10.70 12.49
C PRO A 214 -26.82 -10.83 11.38
N GLN A 215 -25.95 -9.83 11.22
CA GLN A 215 -24.87 -9.86 10.22
C GLN A 215 -23.76 -10.81 10.67
N LEU A 216 -23.39 -10.79 11.96
CA LEU A 216 -22.42 -11.73 12.54
C LEU A 216 -22.93 -13.17 12.48
N GLN A 217 -24.20 -13.39 12.84
CA GLN A 217 -24.84 -14.72 12.78
C GLN A 217 -24.90 -15.26 11.35
N ARG A 218 -25.25 -14.41 10.38
CA ARG A 218 -25.26 -14.81 8.96
C ARG A 218 -23.87 -15.17 8.47
N ARG A 219 -22.85 -14.38 8.83
CA ARG A 219 -21.45 -14.68 8.51
C ARG A 219 -21.03 -16.03 9.09
N ALA A 220 -21.27 -16.25 10.39
CA ALA A 220 -20.90 -17.50 11.03
C ALA A 220 -21.53 -18.70 10.31
N ALA A 221 -22.83 -18.62 9.99
CA ALA A 221 -23.51 -19.67 9.25
C ALA A 221 -22.93 -19.89 7.83
N SER A 222 -22.62 -18.81 7.10
CA SER A 222 -22.13 -18.92 5.72
C SER A 222 -20.71 -19.47 5.62
N ILE A 223 -19.86 -19.25 6.62
CA ILE A 223 -18.48 -19.77 6.64
C ILE A 223 -18.45 -21.30 6.43
N THR A 224 -19.39 -22.04 7.04
CA THR A 224 -19.42 -23.51 6.94
C THR A 224 -20.46 -24.04 5.96
N ALA A 225 -21.56 -23.32 5.73
CA ALA A 225 -22.68 -23.81 4.90
C ALA A 225 -22.73 -23.19 3.49
N GLY A 226 -22.00 -22.09 3.26
CA GLY A 226 -22.15 -21.28 2.07
C GLY A 226 -23.52 -20.59 1.94
N PRO A 227 -23.71 -19.77 0.90
CA PRO A 227 -22.67 -19.16 0.09
C PRO A 227 -21.91 -18.06 0.87
N ILE A 228 -20.60 -17.94 0.66
CA ILE A 228 -19.69 -17.00 1.32
C ILE A 228 -19.59 -15.69 0.52
N ASP A 229 -19.82 -14.56 1.19
CA ASP A 229 -19.67 -13.23 0.60
C ASP A 229 -18.24 -12.67 0.73
N TRP A 230 -17.99 -11.53 0.09
CA TRP A 230 -16.67 -10.91 0.02
C TRP A 230 -16.07 -10.56 1.39
N GLY A 231 -16.86 -9.93 2.26
CA GLY A 231 -16.41 -9.53 3.59
C GLY A 231 -16.09 -10.75 4.45
N THR A 232 -16.83 -11.85 4.28
CA THR A 232 -16.58 -13.12 4.96
C THR A 232 -15.33 -13.80 4.43
N ALA A 233 -15.10 -13.83 3.11
CA ALA A 233 -13.87 -14.37 2.52
C ALA A 233 -12.61 -13.65 3.01
N GLU A 234 -12.66 -12.34 3.16
CA GLU A 234 -11.56 -11.54 3.72
C GLU A 234 -11.27 -11.91 5.18
N ILE A 235 -12.32 -12.08 6.00
CA ILE A 235 -12.20 -12.55 7.38
C ILE A 235 -11.59 -13.96 7.44
N ILE A 236 -11.98 -14.85 6.53
CA ILE A 236 -11.40 -16.20 6.42
C ILE A 236 -9.92 -16.13 6.04
N ALA A 237 -9.54 -15.24 5.10
CA ALA A 237 -8.15 -15.06 4.69
C ALA A 237 -7.27 -14.60 5.86
N MET A 238 -7.71 -13.56 6.58
CA MET A 238 -6.98 -13.05 7.73
C MET A 238 -6.95 -14.07 8.88
N GLY A 239 -8.09 -14.68 9.21
CA GLY A 239 -8.19 -15.66 10.30
C GLY A 239 -7.34 -16.91 10.07
N SER A 240 -7.32 -17.43 8.83
CA SER A 240 -6.49 -18.59 8.48
C SER A 240 -4.99 -18.27 8.55
N LEU A 241 -4.56 -17.10 8.05
CA LEU A 241 -3.17 -16.67 8.17
C LEU A 241 -2.72 -16.54 9.63
N LEU A 242 -3.57 -16.02 10.51
CA LEU A 242 -3.27 -15.92 11.94
C LEU A 242 -3.05 -17.29 12.58
N LEU A 243 -3.85 -18.30 12.20
CA LEU A 243 -3.69 -19.67 12.66
C LEU A 243 -2.46 -20.36 12.04
N ASP A 244 -2.07 -19.97 10.82
CA ASP A 244 -0.82 -20.38 10.16
C ASP A 244 0.43 -19.68 10.72
N GLY A 245 0.29 -18.90 11.81
CA GLY A 245 1.40 -18.20 12.44
C GLY A 245 1.86 -16.94 11.71
N ARG A 246 1.05 -16.41 10.78
CA ARG A 246 1.33 -15.18 10.03
C ARG A 246 0.61 -13.98 10.64
N PRO A 247 1.34 -12.96 11.13
CA PRO A 247 0.72 -11.75 11.64
C PRO A 247 -0.06 -11.04 10.53
N VAL A 248 -1.17 -10.39 10.89
CA VAL A 248 -1.97 -9.61 9.95
C VAL A 248 -2.09 -8.20 10.49
N ARG A 249 -1.72 -7.22 9.66
CA ARG A 249 -1.92 -5.79 9.92
C ARG A 249 -2.79 -5.19 8.82
N LEU A 250 -3.88 -4.55 9.24
CA LEU A 250 -4.81 -3.87 8.36
C LEU A 250 -5.10 -2.48 8.92
N ALA A 251 -4.75 -1.45 8.16
CA ALA A 251 -4.97 -0.06 8.56
C ALA A 251 -5.60 0.75 7.42
N GLY A 252 -6.45 1.70 7.78
CA GLY A 252 -7.15 2.56 6.82
C GLY A 252 -8.31 3.28 7.50
N GLN A 253 -8.94 4.21 6.81
CA GLN A 253 -10.04 4.98 7.38
C GLN A 253 -11.27 4.07 7.54
N ASP A 254 -11.81 3.99 8.76
CA ASP A 254 -12.97 3.16 9.12
C ASP A 254 -12.83 1.65 8.86
N THR A 255 -11.59 1.17 8.66
CA THR A 255 -11.33 -0.19 8.22
C THR A 255 -11.80 -1.26 9.20
N ARG A 256 -11.88 -0.98 10.51
CA ARG A 256 -12.40 -1.96 11.50
C ARG A 256 -13.83 -2.39 11.22
N ARG A 257 -14.69 -1.45 10.84
CA ARG A 257 -16.07 -1.72 10.40
C ARG A 257 -16.11 -2.06 8.91
N GLY A 258 -15.23 -1.43 8.14
CA GLY A 258 -15.28 -1.28 6.70
C GLY A 258 -16.19 -0.12 6.31
N THR A 259 -15.75 0.71 5.36
CA THR A 259 -16.50 1.83 4.77
C THR A 259 -17.92 1.40 4.42
N PHE A 260 -18.05 0.27 3.72
CA PHE A 260 -19.31 -0.28 3.22
C PHE A 260 -20.04 -1.19 4.22
N THR A 261 -19.64 -1.19 5.50
CA THR A 261 -20.27 -2.02 6.55
C THR A 261 -20.28 -3.51 6.17
N SER A 262 -19.16 -4.00 5.66
CA SER A 262 -18.99 -5.38 5.20
C SER A 262 -18.04 -6.20 6.08
N ARG A 263 -17.14 -5.55 6.82
CA ARG A 263 -16.00 -6.23 7.47
C ARG A 263 -16.27 -6.65 8.90
N PHE A 264 -16.71 -5.75 9.78
CA PHE A 264 -16.88 -6.05 11.21
C PHE A 264 -15.70 -6.87 11.82
N ALA A 265 -14.48 -6.37 11.61
CA ALA A 265 -13.29 -6.95 12.25
C ALA A 265 -13.24 -6.59 13.75
N THR A 266 -13.76 -5.41 14.11
CA THR A 266 -13.99 -5.01 15.51
C THR A 266 -15.45 -4.59 15.68
N ILE A 267 -16.07 -5.04 16.77
CA ILE A 267 -17.42 -4.74 17.18
C ILE A 267 -17.34 -3.88 18.44
N ILE A 268 -18.20 -2.86 18.52
CA ILE A 268 -18.29 -1.96 19.67
C ILE A 268 -19.52 -2.33 20.50
N ASP A 269 -19.32 -2.50 21.80
CA ASP A 269 -20.38 -2.75 22.77
C ASP A 269 -21.38 -1.58 22.77
N ARG A 270 -22.67 -1.91 22.69
CA ARG A 270 -23.72 -0.89 22.59
C ARG A 270 -23.90 -0.05 23.85
N VAL A 271 -23.52 -0.58 25.01
CA VAL A 271 -23.78 -0.01 26.34
C VAL A 271 -22.54 0.73 26.87
N ASN A 272 -21.35 0.14 26.73
CA ASN A 272 -20.13 0.65 27.38
C ASN A 272 -18.99 1.02 26.41
N ALA A 273 -19.19 0.84 25.09
CA ALA A 273 -18.22 1.14 24.04
C ALA A 273 -16.90 0.32 24.09
N ASN A 274 -16.85 -0.76 24.86
CA ASN A 274 -15.74 -1.70 24.80
C ASN A 274 -15.62 -2.35 23.42
N GLU A 275 -14.40 -2.72 23.06
CA GLU A 275 -14.08 -3.32 21.77
C GLU A 275 -14.01 -4.84 21.88
N TRP A 276 -14.63 -5.54 20.94
CA TRP A 276 -14.45 -6.97 20.71
C TRP A 276 -13.93 -7.20 19.29
N THR A 277 -12.78 -7.87 19.17
CA THR A 277 -12.14 -8.18 17.88
C THR A 277 -12.07 -9.71 17.75
N PRO A 278 -13.03 -10.36 17.06
CA PRO A 278 -13.15 -11.83 17.02
C PRO A 278 -11.85 -12.55 16.62
N LEU A 279 -11.17 -12.08 15.57
CA LEU A 279 -9.95 -12.72 15.06
C LEU A 279 -8.74 -12.58 15.99
N ALA A 280 -8.81 -11.78 17.06
CA ALA A 280 -7.73 -11.66 18.03
C ALA A 280 -7.66 -12.83 19.03
N ASN A 281 -8.65 -13.72 19.05
CA ASN A 281 -8.76 -14.82 20.03
C ASN A 281 -9.28 -16.14 19.41
N LEU A 282 -8.78 -16.50 18.22
CA LEU A 282 -8.99 -17.79 17.56
C LEU A 282 -8.29 -18.96 18.28
N SER A 283 -7.06 -18.75 18.76
CA SER A 283 -6.29 -19.77 19.49
C SER A 283 -5.26 -19.15 20.42
N GLY A 284 -4.77 -19.91 21.42
CA GLY A 284 -3.73 -19.44 22.35
C GLY A 284 -2.34 -19.27 21.72
N SER A 285 -2.13 -19.79 20.51
CA SER A 285 -0.83 -19.78 19.80
C SER A 285 -0.88 -19.07 18.44
N GLN A 286 -1.99 -18.40 18.11
CA GLN A 286 -2.10 -17.66 16.84
C GLN A 286 -1.11 -16.50 16.77
N ALA A 287 -0.85 -16.02 15.56
CA ALA A 287 -0.14 -14.77 15.36
C ALA A 287 -0.98 -13.54 15.75
N PRO A 288 -0.34 -12.39 16.01
CA PRO A 288 -1.04 -11.15 16.34
C PRO A 288 -1.89 -10.61 15.18
N PHE A 289 -3.10 -10.15 15.51
CA PHE A 289 -3.98 -9.42 14.60
C PHE A 289 -4.03 -7.94 14.97
N TYR A 290 -3.67 -7.07 14.03
CA TYR A 290 -3.70 -5.63 14.17
C TYR A 290 -4.66 -5.03 13.16
N VAL A 291 -5.79 -4.50 13.64
CA VAL A 291 -6.75 -3.77 12.79
C VAL A 291 -7.00 -2.38 13.39
N TYR A 292 -6.77 -1.34 12.59
CA TYR A 292 -6.81 0.04 13.05
C TYR A 292 -7.61 0.93 12.10
N ASP A 293 -8.42 1.82 12.68
CA ASP A 293 -8.89 3.00 11.95
C ASP A 293 -7.75 4.01 11.93
N SER A 294 -7.32 4.43 10.74
CA SER A 294 -6.24 5.40 10.57
C SER A 294 -6.72 6.83 10.85
N LEU A 295 -5.75 7.75 10.98
CA LEU A 295 -6.02 9.17 10.76
C LEU A 295 -6.61 9.38 9.36
N LEU A 296 -7.36 10.48 9.17
CA LEU A 296 -7.70 11.02 7.84
C LEU A 296 -6.45 11.57 7.15
N SER A 297 -5.60 10.65 6.70
CA SER A 297 -4.33 10.89 6.00
C SER A 297 -4.05 9.68 5.13
N GLU A 298 -3.81 9.91 3.85
CA GLU A 298 -3.34 8.87 2.93
C GLU A 298 -1.80 8.87 2.89
N TYR A 299 -1.18 10.05 2.80
CA TYR A 299 0.26 10.17 2.56
C TYR A 299 1.09 9.58 3.70
N ALA A 300 0.91 10.06 4.93
CA ALA A 300 1.68 9.56 6.07
C ALA A 300 1.25 8.14 6.49
N ALA A 301 -0.04 7.82 6.43
CA ALA A 301 -0.53 6.50 6.80
C ALA A 301 0.03 5.42 5.85
N LEU A 302 -0.02 5.63 4.53
CA LEU A 302 0.52 4.66 3.58
C LEU A 302 2.05 4.56 3.67
N GLY A 303 2.75 5.69 3.86
CA GLY A 303 4.19 5.68 4.10
C GLY A 303 4.58 4.84 5.33
N PHE A 304 3.77 4.88 6.39
CA PHE A 304 3.96 4.05 7.57
C PHE A 304 3.76 2.56 7.26
N GLU A 305 2.68 2.20 6.56
CA GLU A 305 2.40 0.79 6.21
C GLU A 305 3.45 0.21 5.26
N TYR A 306 3.98 1.00 4.33
CA TYR A 306 5.14 0.62 3.53
C TYR A 306 6.34 0.29 4.43
N GLY A 307 6.71 1.18 5.35
CA GLY A 307 7.81 0.94 6.29
C GLY A 307 7.58 -0.29 7.18
N TYR A 308 6.34 -0.53 7.63
CA TYR A 308 5.99 -1.73 8.39
C TYR A 308 6.21 -3.01 7.58
N SER A 309 5.77 -3.03 6.32
CA SER A 309 5.92 -4.20 5.44
C SER A 309 7.36 -4.54 5.08
N VAL A 310 8.25 -3.52 5.06
CA VAL A 310 9.70 -3.70 4.88
C VAL A 310 10.30 -4.36 6.13
N ALA A 311 9.88 -3.93 7.32
CA ALA A 311 10.40 -4.44 8.58
C ALA A 311 9.81 -5.79 9.02
N ARG A 312 8.62 -6.15 8.54
CA ARG A 312 7.85 -7.35 8.95
C ARG A 312 7.43 -8.20 7.75
N PRO A 313 8.38 -8.81 7.04
CA PRO A 313 8.10 -9.54 5.81
C PRO A 313 7.21 -10.78 6.00
N GLU A 314 7.14 -11.32 7.22
CA GLU A 314 6.27 -12.43 7.57
C GLU A 314 4.80 -12.05 7.73
N ALA A 315 4.49 -10.75 7.83
CA ALA A 315 3.15 -10.24 8.07
C ALA A 315 2.41 -9.89 6.77
N LEU A 316 1.11 -10.21 6.70
CA LEU A 316 0.22 -9.60 5.71
C LEU A 316 -0.07 -8.16 6.14
N THR A 317 0.59 -7.19 5.49
CA THR A 317 0.43 -5.76 5.78
C THR A 317 -0.43 -5.10 4.70
N MET A 318 -1.58 -4.57 5.09
CA MET A 318 -2.59 -4.02 4.19
C MET A 318 -2.94 -2.59 4.57
N TRP A 319 -3.02 -1.72 3.56
CA TRP A 319 -3.55 -0.37 3.67
C TRP A 319 -4.81 -0.24 2.82
N GLU A 320 -5.91 0.23 3.40
CA GLU A 320 -7.20 0.42 2.71
C GLU A 320 -7.54 1.89 2.55
N ALA A 321 -7.79 2.30 1.30
CA ALA A 321 -8.38 3.60 0.99
C ALA A 321 -9.89 3.56 1.26
N GLN A 322 -10.49 4.66 1.74
CA GLN A 322 -11.94 4.69 1.96
C GLN A 322 -12.72 4.48 0.65
N PHE A 323 -12.27 5.15 -0.41
CA PHE A 323 -12.53 4.86 -1.81
C PHE A 323 -11.20 4.88 -2.54
N GLY A 324 -11.04 4.06 -3.58
CA GLY A 324 -9.78 3.96 -4.31
C GLY A 324 -9.36 5.28 -4.95
N ASP A 325 -10.30 6.18 -5.24
CA ASP A 325 -10.07 7.50 -5.82
C ASP A 325 -9.09 8.36 -4.99
N PHE A 326 -9.04 8.16 -3.66
CA PHE A 326 -8.24 8.96 -2.73
C PHE A 326 -6.75 8.55 -2.67
N ILE A 327 -6.35 7.46 -3.34
CA ILE A 327 -4.94 7.02 -3.38
C ILE A 327 -3.98 8.09 -3.92
N ASN A 328 -4.50 9.03 -4.72
CA ASN A 328 -3.73 10.14 -5.25
C ASN A 328 -3.13 11.06 -4.17
N GLY A 329 -3.72 11.10 -2.95
CA GLY A 329 -3.15 11.81 -1.80
C GLY A 329 -1.78 11.26 -1.36
N ALA A 330 -1.51 9.99 -1.67
CA ALA A 330 -0.25 9.31 -1.35
C ALA A 330 0.62 9.03 -2.59
N GLN A 331 0.43 9.76 -3.70
CA GLN A 331 1.10 9.47 -4.98
C GLN A 331 2.63 9.41 -4.86
N SER A 332 3.25 10.30 -4.07
CA SER A 332 4.70 10.25 -3.84
C SER A 332 5.17 8.96 -3.16
N VAL A 333 4.37 8.34 -2.30
CA VAL A 333 4.70 7.02 -1.72
C VAL A 333 4.56 5.94 -2.79
N VAL A 334 3.51 6.02 -3.61
CA VAL A 334 3.30 5.08 -4.72
C VAL A 334 4.50 5.11 -5.67
N ASP A 335 4.84 6.27 -6.19
CA ASP A 335 5.84 6.45 -7.25
C ASP A 335 7.27 6.18 -6.74
N GLU A 336 7.61 6.70 -5.55
CA GLU A 336 8.99 6.68 -5.07
C GLU A 336 9.32 5.46 -4.21
N TYR A 337 8.33 4.71 -3.71
CA TYR A 337 8.61 3.60 -2.80
C TYR A 337 7.95 2.31 -3.26
N ILE A 338 6.64 2.33 -3.51
CA ILE A 338 5.88 1.11 -3.81
C ILE A 338 6.26 0.54 -5.17
N THR A 339 6.32 1.36 -6.22
CA THR A 339 6.58 0.87 -7.57
C THR A 339 8.07 0.77 -7.93
N ALA A 340 8.95 1.44 -7.18
CA ALA A 340 10.36 1.60 -7.55
C ALA A 340 11.37 1.28 -6.43
N GLY A 341 10.93 0.95 -5.20
CA GLY A 341 11.82 0.78 -4.05
C GLY A 341 12.83 -0.37 -4.20
N GLU A 342 12.41 -1.49 -4.79
CA GLU A 342 13.30 -2.63 -5.06
C GLU A 342 14.35 -2.26 -6.12
N THR A 343 13.95 -1.66 -7.23
CA THR A 343 14.87 -1.26 -8.30
C THR A 343 15.87 -0.19 -7.84
N LYS A 344 15.43 0.78 -7.03
CA LYS A 344 16.30 1.88 -6.58
C LYS A 344 17.26 1.48 -5.46
N TRP A 345 16.82 0.63 -4.53
CA TRP A 345 17.52 0.40 -3.27
C TRP A 345 17.70 -1.08 -2.90
N GLY A 346 17.18 -2.01 -3.71
CA GLY A 346 17.03 -3.42 -3.36
C GLY A 346 16.02 -3.68 -2.23
N GLN A 347 15.26 -2.66 -1.83
CA GLN A 347 14.35 -2.73 -0.68
C GLN A 347 13.03 -3.43 -1.06
N LYS A 348 12.80 -4.62 -0.50
CA LYS A 348 11.61 -5.43 -0.72
C LYS A 348 10.47 -5.03 0.23
N SER A 349 9.23 -5.10 -0.25
CA SER A 349 8.03 -4.73 0.50
C SER A 349 6.86 -5.57 0.03
N GLY A 350 6.10 -6.14 0.97
CA GLY A 350 4.90 -6.93 0.69
C GLY A 350 3.60 -6.16 0.94
N VAL A 351 3.63 -4.82 0.98
CA VAL A 351 2.44 -4.01 1.28
C VAL A 351 1.33 -4.25 0.26
N VAL A 352 0.10 -4.38 0.76
CA VAL A 352 -1.10 -4.53 -0.08
C VAL A 352 -1.92 -3.25 -0.04
N LEU A 353 -2.24 -2.71 -1.21
CA LEU A 353 -3.19 -1.59 -1.34
C LEU A 353 -4.57 -2.15 -1.67
N LEU A 354 -5.54 -1.87 -0.80
CA LEU A 354 -6.94 -2.19 -1.02
C LEU A 354 -7.66 -0.92 -1.49
N LEU A 355 -8.04 -0.89 -2.77
CA LEU A 355 -8.55 0.31 -3.45
C LEU A 355 -9.99 0.07 -3.95
N PRO A 356 -11.03 0.48 -3.20
CA PRO A 356 -12.41 0.29 -3.63
C PRO A 356 -12.72 0.94 -4.98
N HIS A 357 -13.18 0.14 -5.94
CA HIS A 357 -13.26 0.51 -7.35
C HIS A 357 -14.55 0.00 -8.00
N GLY A 358 -15.04 0.74 -9.00
CA GLY A 358 -16.16 0.36 -9.86
C GLY A 358 -17.06 1.53 -10.21
N LEU A 359 -17.48 1.63 -11.47
CA LEU A 359 -18.36 2.70 -11.94
C LEU A 359 -19.82 2.34 -11.62
N GLU A 360 -20.34 2.92 -10.54
CA GLU A 360 -21.66 2.60 -9.98
C GLU A 360 -22.59 3.82 -9.92
N GLY A 361 -22.25 4.87 -10.68
CA GLY A 361 -23.05 6.10 -10.75
C GLY A 361 -22.97 6.99 -9.52
N GLN A 362 -21.91 6.86 -8.71
CA GLN A 362 -21.66 7.67 -7.50
C GLN A 362 -20.87 8.96 -7.78
N GLY A 363 -20.50 9.21 -9.03
CA GLY A 363 -19.76 10.40 -9.44
C GLY A 363 -18.23 10.20 -9.49
N PRO A 364 -17.51 11.25 -9.92
CA PRO A 364 -16.12 11.14 -10.34
C PRO A 364 -15.12 10.81 -9.23
N ASP A 365 -15.44 11.11 -7.96
CA ASP A 365 -14.52 10.89 -6.82
C ASP A 365 -14.89 9.65 -5.98
N HIS A 366 -15.77 8.80 -6.51
CA HIS A 366 -16.23 7.57 -5.83
C HIS A 366 -16.36 6.41 -6.83
N SER A 367 -15.56 6.39 -7.89
CA SER A 367 -15.70 5.47 -9.01
C SER A 367 -14.39 4.77 -9.37
N SER A 368 -13.27 5.51 -9.47
CA SER A 368 -12.04 4.99 -10.06
C SER A 368 -10.85 5.13 -9.13
N ALA A 369 -10.19 4.00 -8.87
CA ALA A 369 -8.88 3.93 -8.24
C ALA A 369 -7.73 4.19 -9.24
N ARG A 370 -8.07 4.56 -10.50
CA ARG A 370 -7.15 4.84 -11.59
C ARG A 370 -6.19 3.69 -11.88
N ILE A 371 -6.77 2.52 -12.16
CA ILE A 371 -6.06 1.28 -12.53
C ILE A 371 -4.99 1.55 -13.59
N GLU A 372 -5.30 2.38 -14.58
CA GLU A 372 -4.42 2.75 -15.67
C GLU A 372 -3.09 3.34 -15.20
N ARG A 373 -3.08 4.05 -14.06
CA ARG A 373 -1.87 4.70 -13.53
C ARG A 373 -0.90 3.67 -12.99
N PHE A 374 -1.40 2.67 -12.25
CA PHE A 374 -0.57 1.57 -11.77
C PHE A 374 -0.05 0.71 -12.92
N LEU A 375 -0.89 0.42 -13.91
CA LEU A 375 -0.47 -0.35 -15.09
C LEU A 375 0.51 0.42 -15.99
N THR A 376 0.53 1.76 -15.95
CA THR A 376 1.54 2.58 -16.63
C THR A 376 2.90 2.46 -15.95
N LEU A 377 2.93 2.29 -14.63
CA LEU A 377 4.16 2.12 -13.84
C LEU A 377 4.66 0.66 -13.82
N ALA A 378 3.92 -0.27 -14.41
CA ALA A 378 4.20 -1.69 -14.33
C ALA A 378 5.40 -2.09 -15.20
N ALA A 379 6.52 -2.43 -14.54
CA ALA A 379 7.74 -2.95 -15.14
C ALA A 379 8.43 -3.98 -14.22
N ASP A 380 9.30 -4.81 -14.77
CA ASP A 380 10.19 -5.75 -14.07
C ASP A 380 9.55 -6.70 -13.03
N ASN A 381 8.24 -6.97 -13.17
CA ASN A 381 7.42 -7.64 -12.15
C ASN A 381 7.58 -7.05 -10.73
N ALA A 382 7.88 -5.75 -10.63
CA ALA A 382 8.18 -5.06 -9.36
C ALA A 382 7.00 -5.00 -8.36
N PHE A 383 5.78 -5.22 -8.85
CA PHE A 383 4.56 -5.30 -8.05
C PHE A 383 3.49 -6.10 -8.79
N THR A 384 2.41 -6.44 -8.10
CA THR A 384 1.23 -7.12 -8.66
C THR A 384 0.06 -6.14 -8.78
N VAL A 385 -0.70 -6.22 -9.87
CA VAL A 385 -1.97 -5.52 -10.06
C VAL A 385 -3.07 -6.54 -10.28
N ALA A 386 -4.09 -6.52 -9.42
CA ALA A 386 -5.19 -7.47 -9.44
C ALA A 386 -6.55 -6.79 -9.24
N GLN A 387 -7.58 -7.35 -9.86
CA GLN A 387 -8.96 -6.88 -9.76
C GLN A 387 -9.86 -8.12 -9.67
N PRO A 388 -9.83 -8.82 -8.52
CA PRO A 388 -10.57 -10.06 -8.36
C PRO A 388 -12.08 -9.83 -8.54
N SER A 389 -12.77 -10.84 -9.04
CA SER A 389 -14.22 -10.82 -9.26
C SER A 389 -14.98 -11.76 -8.33
N THR A 390 -14.32 -12.67 -7.61
CA THR A 390 -14.98 -13.60 -6.66
C THR A 390 -14.40 -13.51 -5.24
N PRO A 391 -15.19 -13.82 -4.19
CA PRO A 391 -14.69 -13.92 -2.82
C PRO A 391 -13.53 -14.92 -2.67
N ALA A 392 -13.61 -16.09 -3.30
CA ALA A 392 -12.53 -17.09 -3.28
C ALA A 392 -11.24 -16.57 -3.94
N SER A 393 -11.33 -15.91 -5.10
CA SER A 393 -10.17 -15.29 -5.73
C SER A 393 -9.49 -14.30 -4.79
N TYR A 394 -10.25 -13.45 -4.11
CA TYR A 394 -9.71 -12.48 -3.16
C TYR A 394 -9.04 -13.16 -1.96
N PHE A 395 -9.66 -14.21 -1.41
CA PHE A 395 -9.08 -15.01 -0.34
C PHE A 395 -7.72 -15.60 -0.72
N HIS A 396 -7.65 -16.30 -1.86
CA HIS A 396 -6.41 -16.93 -2.30
C HIS A 396 -5.35 -15.89 -2.67
N LEU A 397 -5.74 -14.74 -3.22
CA LEU A 397 -4.82 -13.65 -3.56
C LEU A 397 -4.13 -13.11 -2.30
N LEU A 398 -4.89 -12.85 -1.22
CA LEU A 398 -4.33 -12.39 0.06
C LEU A 398 -3.40 -13.43 0.70
N ARG A 399 -3.80 -14.71 0.68
CA ARG A 399 -2.96 -15.80 1.20
C ARG A 399 -1.69 -15.97 0.36
N ARG A 400 -1.78 -15.92 -0.96
CA ARG A 400 -0.62 -15.98 -1.88
C ARG A 400 0.39 -14.90 -1.54
N GLN A 401 -0.06 -13.66 -1.32
CA GLN A 401 0.82 -12.54 -0.97
C GLN A 401 1.63 -12.81 0.31
N CYS A 402 1.04 -13.44 1.31
CA CYS A 402 1.71 -13.73 2.57
C CYS A 402 2.59 -15.00 2.51
N LEU A 403 2.11 -16.04 1.84
CA LEU A 403 2.70 -17.38 1.85
C LEU A 403 3.78 -17.60 0.77
N SER A 404 3.78 -16.81 -0.30
CA SER A 404 4.81 -16.85 -1.35
C SER A 404 6.17 -16.34 -0.86
N SER A 405 7.26 -16.85 -1.45
CA SER A 405 8.60 -16.25 -1.35
C SER A 405 8.69 -14.82 -1.90
N SER A 406 7.83 -14.44 -2.85
CA SER A 406 7.85 -13.08 -3.40
C SER A 406 7.47 -12.04 -2.35
N HIS A 407 8.26 -10.98 -2.20
CA HIS A 407 8.00 -9.87 -1.28
C HIS A 407 7.92 -8.55 -2.03
N THR A 408 7.03 -8.52 -3.01
CA THR A 408 6.71 -7.35 -3.84
C THR A 408 5.34 -6.78 -3.48
N PRO A 409 5.09 -5.48 -3.66
CA PRO A 409 3.78 -4.90 -3.34
C PRO A 409 2.65 -5.47 -4.20
N MET A 410 1.42 -5.38 -3.69
CA MET A 410 0.23 -5.85 -4.40
C MET A 410 -0.88 -4.80 -4.36
N ILE A 411 -1.37 -4.41 -5.53
CA ILE A 411 -2.41 -3.40 -5.73
C ILE A 411 -3.68 -4.14 -6.09
N VAL A 412 -4.69 -4.06 -5.22
CA VAL A 412 -5.95 -4.78 -5.36
C VAL A 412 -7.10 -3.78 -5.50
N PHE A 413 -7.77 -3.84 -6.65
CA PHE A 413 -8.98 -3.07 -6.89
C PHE A 413 -10.18 -3.83 -6.29
N THR A 414 -10.50 -3.49 -5.05
CA THR A 414 -11.55 -4.16 -4.29
C THR A 414 -12.94 -3.68 -4.73
N PRO A 415 -13.97 -4.51 -4.66
CA PRO A 415 -15.29 -4.14 -5.16
C PRO A 415 -16.08 -3.31 -4.14
N LYS A 416 -17.12 -2.63 -4.63
CA LYS A 416 -18.16 -1.98 -3.81
C LYS A 416 -19.50 -2.71 -3.93
N GLN A 417 -20.08 -2.80 -5.14
CA GLN A 417 -21.34 -3.53 -5.35
C GLN A 417 -21.22 -5.03 -5.06
N LEU A 418 -20.09 -5.66 -5.44
CA LEU A 418 -19.93 -7.12 -5.28
C LEU A 418 -19.90 -7.56 -3.82
N LEU A 419 -19.67 -6.65 -2.88
CA LEU A 419 -19.73 -6.93 -1.44
C LEU A 419 -21.08 -7.51 -1.00
N ARG A 420 -22.16 -7.27 -1.76
CA ARG A 420 -23.52 -7.71 -1.43
C ARG A 420 -24.26 -8.38 -2.60
N LEU A 421 -23.62 -8.50 -3.76
CA LEU A 421 -24.23 -9.10 -4.93
C LEU A 421 -24.35 -10.62 -4.72
N LYS A 422 -25.56 -11.17 -4.75
CA LYS A 422 -25.80 -12.61 -4.51
C LYS A 422 -25.04 -13.52 -5.48
N ALA A 423 -24.89 -13.09 -6.73
CA ALA A 423 -24.13 -13.81 -7.74
C ALA A 423 -22.62 -13.80 -7.45
N ALA A 424 -22.10 -12.81 -6.71
CA ALA A 424 -20.70 -12.69 -6.34
C ALA A 424 -20.43 -13.38 -5.00
N THR A 425 -20.69 -14.68 -4.94
CA THR A 425 -20.44 -15.53 -3.78
C THR A 425 -19.64 -16.77 -4.15
N SER A 426 -18.96 -17.36 -3.17
CA SER A 426 -18.18 -18.60 -3.32
C SER A 426 -18.66 -19.66 -2.33
N GLN A 427 -18.39 -20.94 -2.61
CA GLN A 427 -18.72 -22.04 -1.70
C GLN A 427 -17.54 -22.35 -0.77
N PRO A 428 -17.76 -22.93 0.43
CA PRO A 428 -16.68 -23.33 1.34
C PRO A 428 -15.56 -24.15 0.68
N ASP A 429 -15.92 -25.05 -0.25
CA ASP A 429 -14.96 -25.88 -0.98
C ASP A 429 -14.00 -25.07 -1.87
N ASP A 430 -14.42 -23.90 -2.34
CA ASP A 430 -13.56 -22.98 -3.09
C ASP A 430 -12.41 -22.46 -2.23
N PHE A 431 -12.50 -22.50 -0.89
CA PHE A 431 -11.45 -22.03 0.04
C PHE A 431 -10.57 -23.18 0.53
N THR A 432 -11.07 -24.42 0.49
CA THR A 432 -10.39 -25.60 1.05
C THR A 432 -9.71 -26.47 0.00
N SER A 433 -10.06 -26.30 -1.27
CA SER A 433 -9.64 -27.21 -2.35
C SER A 433 -9.14 -26.49 -3.62
N SER A 434 -9.02 -25.16 -3.59
CA SER A 434 -8.62 -24.36 -4.75
C SER A 434 -7.39 -23.49 -4.46
N ALA A 435 -6.97 -22.73 -5.48
CA ALA A 435 -5.89 -21.77 -5.43
C ALA A 435 -6.24 -20.53 -6.28
N PHE A 436 -5.43 -19.47 -6.17
CA PHE A 436 -5.62 -18.27 -6.98
C PHE A 436 -5.39 -18.58 -8.46
N LYS A 437 -6.35 -18.19 -9.31
CA LYS A 437 -6.26 -18.30 -10.77
C LYS A 437 -6.18 -16.89 -11.38
N PRO A 438 -5.08 -16.54 -12.08
CA PRO A 438 -4.94 -15.24 -12.73
C PRO A 438 -6.04 -14.95 -13.76
N VAL A 439 -6.57 -16.01 -14.39
CA VAL A 439 -7.67 -15.96 -15.36
C VAL A 439 -8.74 -16.96 -14.94
N LEU A 440 -9.99 -16.52 -14.92
CA LEU A 440 -11.15 -17.39 -14.76
C LEU A 440 -11.87 -17.52 -16.11
N GLY A 441 -11.91 -18.75 -16.62
CA GLY A 441 -12.66 -19.12 -17.79
C GLY A 441 -14.18 -19.09 -17.59
N ASP A 442 -14.88 -19.57 -18.61
CA ASP A 442 -16.34 -19.67 -18.62
C ASP A 442 -16.83 -21.10 -18.78
N ASP A 443 -17.09 -21.75 -17.65
CA ASP A 443 -17.56 -23.15 -17.62
C ASP A 443 -19.10 -23.26 -17.78
N THR A 444 -19.79 -22.15 -18.03
CA THR A 444 -21.26 -22.13 -18.17
C THR A 444 -21.74 -22.25 -19.63
N VAL A 445 -20.81 -22.26 -20.59
CA VAL A 445 -21.09 -22.36 -22.03
C VAL A 445 -20.51 -23.64 -22.63
N ASP A 446 -21.10 -24.12 -23.72
CA ASP A 446 -20.47 -25.17 -24.53
C ASP A 446 -19.30 -24.57 -25.32
N ALA A 447 -18.09 -24.93 -24.95
CA ALA A 447 -16.86 -24.44 -25.58
C ALA A 447 -16.85 -24.64 -27.11
N GLY A 448 -17.51 -25.70 -27.61
CA GLY A 448 -17.62 -26.00 -29.04
C GLY A 448 -18.60 -25.11 -29.81
N SER A 449 -19.43 -24.31 -29.14
CA SER A 449 -20.39 -23.38 -29.77
C SER A 449 -20.01 -21.90 -29.62
N VAL A 450 -18.90 -21.60 -28.92
CA VAL A 450 -18.46 -20.23 -28.70
C VAL A 450 -17.93 -19.61 -29.99
N GLU A 451 -18.53 -18.49 -30.41
CA GLU A 451 -18.16 -17.69 -31.59
C GLU A 451 -17.51 -16.36 -31.18
N ARG A 452 -17.76 -15.90 -29.94
CA ARG A 452 -17.25 -14.64 -29.38
C ARG A 452 -16.69 -14.82 -27.98
N VAL A 453 -15.55 -14.20 -27.68
CA VAL A 453 -14.96 -14.16 -26.34
C VAL A 453 -14.93 -12.71 -25.84
N LEU A 454 -15.52 -12.47 -24.67
CA LEU A 454 -15.43 -11.20 -23.94
C LEU A 454 -14.39 -11.35 -22.82
N LEU A 455 -13.24 -10.71 -22.99
CA LEU A 455 -12.26 -10.48 -21.94
C LEU A 455 -12.70 -9.28 -21.10
N CYS A 456 -12.72 -9.44 -19.78
CA CYS A 456 -13.00 -8.34 -18.85
C CYS A 456 -12.29 -8.53 -17.51
N SER A 457 -12.40 -7.57 -16.61
CA SER A 457 -11.85 -7.66 -15.24
C SER A 457 -12.80 -7.04 -14.22
N GLY A 458 -12.83 -7.60 -13.01
CA GLY A 458 -13.65 -7.08 -11.91
C GLY A 458 -15.16 -7.15 -12.12
N ARG A 459 -15.86 -6.08 -11.69
CA ARG A 459 -17.32 -6.05 -11.53
C ARG A 459 -18.11 -6.20 -12.82
N ILE A 460 -17.58 -5.71 -13.94
CA ILE A 460 -18.31 -5.65 -15.22
C ILE A 460 -18.68 -7.06 -15.72
N ALA A 461 -17.91 -8.07 -15.29
CA ALA A 461 -18.20 -9.46 -15.59
C ALA A 461 -19.62 -9.88 -15.16
N TYR A 462 -20.12 -9.37 -14.03
CA TYR A 462 -21.46 -9.70 -13.55
C TYR A 462 -22.56 -9.02 -14.36
N ASP A 463 -22.33 -7.81 -14.86
CA ASP A 463 -23.26 -7.14 -15.76
C ASP A 463 -23.30 -7.87 -17.11
N LEU A 464 -22.14 -8.31 -17.63
CA LEU A 464 -22.04 -9.11 -18.85
C LEU A 464 -22.71 -10.47 -18.71
N MET A 465 -22.48 -11.19 -17.61
CA MET A 465 -23.12 -12.48 -17.35
C MET A 465 -24.64 -12.33 -17.27
N ALA A 466 -25.13 -11.30 -16.57
CA ALA A 466 -26.56 -11.02 -16.47
C ALA A 466 -27.16 -10.64 -17.83
N GLU A 467 -26.45 -9.88 -18.66
CA GLU A 467 -26.92 -9.51 -19.99
C GLU A 467 -26.93 -10.68 -20.97
N ARG A 468 -25.88 -11.51 -20.96
CA ARG A 468 -25.83 -12.73 -21.76
C ARG A 468 -27.01 -13.64 -21.45
N THR A 469 -27.31 -13.86 -20.17
CA THR A 469 -28.45 -14.69 -19.77
C THR A 469 -29.77 -14.15 -20.34
N LYS A 470 -29.95 -12.82 -20.45
CA LYS A 470 -31.17 -12.26 -21.07
C LYS A 470 -31.24 -12.45 -22.58
N ARG A 471 -30.10 -12.46 -23.28
CA ARG A 471 -30.03 -12.45 -24.75
C ARG A 471 -29.86 -13.82 -25.38
N GLU A 472 -29.12 -14.71 -24.72
CA GLU A 472 -28.64 -15.98 -25.29
C GLU A 472 -29.02 -17.20 -24.44
N GLU A 473 -30.09 -17.12 -23.64
CA GLU A 473 -30.50 -18.22 -22.75
C GLU A 473 -30.66 -19.55 -23.54
N GLY A 474 -29.91 -20.57 -23.13
CA GLY A 474 -29.93 -21.91 -23.75
C GLY A 474 -29.23 -22.04 -25.11
N THR A 475 -28.65 -20.96 -25.65
CA THR A 475 -27.95 -20.95 -26.94
C THR A 475 -26.68 -20.09 -26.92
N SER A 476 -26.06 -19.96 -25.74
CA SER A 476 -24.93 -19.04 -25.53
C SER A 476 -23.77 -19.32 -26.48
N ARG A 477 -23.42 -18.29 -27.27
CA ARG A 477 -22.28 -18.30 -28.20
C ARG A 477 -21.17 -17.35 -27.74
N THR A 478 -21.40 -16.64 -26.64
CA THR A 478 -20.48 -15.68 -26.07
C THR A 478 -19.90 -16.19 -24.74
N ALA A 479 -18.59 -16.43 -24.70
CA ALA A 479 -17.86 -16.74 -23.48
C ALA A 479 -17.40 -15.46 -22.76
N ILE A 480 -17.44 -15.44 -21.42
CA ILE A 480 -16.98 -14.31 -20.61
C ILE A 480 -15.78 -14.77 -19.77
N VAL A 481 -14.59 -14.35 -20.18
CA VAL A 481 -13.32 -14.70 -19.54
C VAL A 481 -12.84 -13.52 -18.69
N ARG A 482 -12.55 -13.79 -17.41
CA ARG A 482 -12.25 -12.76 -16.42
C ARG A 482 -10.77 -12.79 -16.06
N LEU A 483 -10.10 -11.66 -16.20
CA LEU A 483 -8.73 -11.48 -15.71
C LEU A 483 -8.80 -11.02 -14.25
N GLU A 484 -8.40 -11.89 -13.34
CA GLU A 484 -8.30 -11.58 -11.91
C GLU A 484 -6.98 -10.88 -11.59
N GLN A 485 -5.93 -11.17 -12.36
CA GLN A 485 -4.63 -10.49 -12.33
C GLN A 485 -4.39 -9.77 -13.66
N LEU A 486 -4.01 -8.49 -13.58
CA LEU A 486 -3.69 -7.65 -14.74
C LEU A 486 -2.18 -7.51 -14.93
N TYR A 487 -1.41 -7.57 -13.84
CA TYR A 487 0.05 -7.54 -13.86
C TYR A 487 0.64 -8.38 -12.70
N PRO A 488 1.70 -9.18 -12.91
CA PRO A 488 2.29 -9.58 -14.18
C PRO A 488 1.25 -10.14 -15.17
N ARG A 489 1.46 -9.89 -16.46
CA ARG A 489 0.49 -10.23 -17.53
C ARG A 489 0.29 -11.75 -17.61
N PRO A 490 -0.94 -12.27 -17.44
CA PRO A 490 -1.19 -13.72 -17.49
C PRO A 490 -1.44 -14.22 -18.92
N ALA A 491 -0.54 -13.88 -19.86
CA ALA A 491 -0.73 -14.17 -21.28
C ALA A 491 -0.83 -15.67 -21.58
N ALA A 492 -0.07 -16.50 -20.86
CA ALA A 492 -0.11 -17.95 -21.02
C ALA A 492 -1.48 -18.52 -20.61
N GLU A 493 -2.02 -18.06 -19.48
CA GLU A 493 -3.33 -18.46 -18.98
C GLU A 493 -4.47 -17.98 -19.88
N ILE A 494 -4.37 -16.75 -20.42
CA ILE A 494 -5.34 -16.24 -21.40
C ILE A 494 -5.32 -17.11 -22.66
N ASN A 495 -4.14 -17.41 -23.22
CA ASN A 495 -4.03 -18.24 -24.41
C ASN A 495 -4.55 -19.67 -24.20
N ALA A 496 -4.29 -20.26 -23.03
CA ALA A 496 -4.80 -21.56 -22.66
C ALA A 496 -6.34 -21.57 -22.61
N GLU A 497 -6.95 -20.52 -22.08
CA GLU A 497 -8.41 -20.39 -22.06
C GLU A 497 -8.99 -20.14 -23.46
N LEU A 498 -8.38 -19.26 -24.26
CA LEU A 498 -8.81 -19.00 -25.64
C LEU A 498 -8.76 -20.25 -26.52
N ALA A 499 -7.77 -21.12 -26.31
CA ALA A 499 -7.64 -22.38 -27.04
C ALA A 499 -8.81 -23.35 -26.83
N ARG A 500 -9.61 -23.17 -25.76
CA ARG A 500 -10.83 -23.96 -25.52
C ARG A 500 -11.95 -23.62 -26.52
N PHE A 501 -11.90 -22.48 -27.19
CA PHE A 501 -12.97 -21.96 -28.04
C PHE A 501 -12.59 -21.96 -29.54
N PRO A 502 -12.51 -23.13 -30.20
CA PRO A 502 -11.94 -23.25 -31.55
C PRO A 502 -12.78 -22.58 -32.66
N LYS A 503 -14.04 -22.21 -32.39
CA LYS A 503 -14.92 -21.49 -33.32
C LYS A 503 -14.96 -19.99 -33.08
N ALA A 504 -14.26 -19.49 -32.06
CA ALA A 504 -14.24 -18.06 -31.77
C ALA A 504 -13.60 -17.31 -32.94
N THR A 505 -14.31 -16.31 -33.47
CA THR A 505 -13.81 -15.43 -34.54
C THR A 505 -13.66 -13.98 -34.09
N GLU A 506 -14.18 -13.66 -32.90
CA GLU A 506 -14.17 -12.30 -32.35
C GLU A 506 -13.72 -12.32 -30.88
N MET A 507 -12.84 -11.39 -30.53
CA MET A 507 -12.37 -11.18 -29.17
C MET A 507 -12.56 -9.71 -28.78
N LEU A 508 -13.31 -9.47 -27.70
CA LEU A 508 -13.58 -8.12 -27.20
C LEU A 508 -12.94 -7.91 -25.83
N TRP A 509 -12.29 -6.78 -25.62
CA TRP A 509 -12.00 -6.27 -24.28
C TRP A 509 -13.15 -5.38 -23.82
N VAL A 510 -13.87 -5.78 -22.79
CA VAL A 510 -15.02 -5.04 -22.26
C VAL A 510 -14.70 -4.49 -20.88
N GLN A 511 -14.87 -3.18 -20.72
CA GLN A 511 -14.63 -2.50 -19.47
C GLN A 511 -15.65 -1.39 -19.23
N ASP A 512 -15.89 -1.03 -17.97
CA ASP A 512 -16.80 0.07 -17.63
C ASP A 512 -16.06 1.42 -17.59
N GLU A 513 -14.75 1.44 -17.36
CA GLU A 513 -13.95 2.65 -17.37
C GLU A 513 -13.90 3.33 -18.76
N PRO A 514 -13.74 4.67 -18.81
CA PRO A 514 -13.44 5.41 -20.05
C PRO A 514 -12.30 4.81 -20.86
N ALA A 515 -12.35 5.00 -22.18
CA ALA A 515 -11.36 4.55 -23.16
C ALA A 515 -9.89 4.85 -22.81
N ASN A 516 -9.63 5.96 -22.11
CA ASN A 516 -8.30 6.41 -21.68
C ASN A 516 -7.94 6.00 -20.24
N GLN A 517 -8.77 5.18 -19.60
CA GLN A 517 -8.68 4.74 -18.21
C GLN A 517 -8.86 3.22 -18.13
N GLY A 518 -8.81 2.66 -16.92
CA GLY A 518 -8.96 1.23 -16.71
C GLY A 518 -7.81 0.44 -17.34
N PRO A 519 -7.98 -0.88 -17.56
CA PRO A 519 -6.89 -1.69 -18.09
C PRO A 519 -6.66 -1.53 -19.60
N TRP A 520 -7.61 -0.99 -20.37
CA TRP A 520 -7.52 -0.93 -21.83
C TRP A 520 -6.19 -0.37 -22.38
N PRO A 521 -5.65 0.78 -21.92
CA PRO A 521 -4.38 1.28 -22.45
C PRO A 521 -3.23 0.27 -22.32
N HIS A 522 -3.15 -0.45 -21.20
CA HIS A 522 -2.16 -1.51 -20.99
C HIS A 522 -2.47 -2.74 -21.85
N VAL A 523 -3.74 -3.15 -21.91
CA VAL A 523 -4.16 -4.29 -22.73
C VAL A 523 -3.81 -4.06 -24.20
N ALA A 524 -4.15 -2.89 -24.74
CA ALA A 524 -3.92 -2.54 -26.14
C ALA A 524 -2.44 -2.44 -26.50
N LEU A 525 -1.60 -1.90 -25.59
CA LEU A 525 -0.19 -1.63 -25.88
C LEU A 525 0.75 -2.78 -25.53
N GLN A 526 0.43 -3.55 -24.49
CA GLN A 526 1.36 -4.53 -23.90
C GLN A 526 0.83 -5.96 -23.97
N LEU A 527 -0.47 -6.18 -23.75
CA LEU A 527 -1.03 -7.53 -23.69
C LEU A 527 -1.46 -8.06 -25.06
N ALA A 528 -2.00 -7.19 -25.93
CA ALA A 528 -2.59 -7.59 -27.20
C ALA A 528 -1.62 -8.35 -28.12
N SER A 529 -0.31 -8.05 -28.07
CA SER A 529 0.70 -8.78 -28.83
C SER A 529 1.08 -10.14 -28.24
N GLU A 530 0.63 -10.45 -27.02
CA GLU A 530 0.95 -11.68 -26.29
C GLU A 530 -0.25 -12.67 -26.26
N ILE A 531 -1.44 -12.27 -26.72
CA ILE A 531 -2.67 -13.07 -26.61
C ILE A 531 -3.37 -13.30 -27.96
N GLY A 532 -3.58 -14.57 -28.31
CA GLY A 532 -4.37 -15.04 -29.46
C GLY A 532 -4.01 -14.43 -30.83
N ASP A 533 -4.58 -14.98 -31.90
CA ASP A 533 -4.53 -14.37 -33.23
C ASP A 533 -5.83 -13.65 -33.60
N LEU A 534 -6.82 -13.66 -32.69
CA LEU A 534 -8.12 -13.02 -32.92
C LEU A 534 -7.99 -11.50 -32.83
N PRO A 535 -8.60 -10.74 -33.75
CA PRO A 535 -8.65 -9.28 -33.65
C PRO A 535 -9.27 -8.84 -32.32
N LEU A 536 -8.49 -8.13 -31.50
CA LEU A 536 -8.94 -7.58 -30.23
C LEU A 536 -9.60 -6.21 -30.45
N ARG A 537 -10.87 -6.07 -30.05
CA ARG A 537 -11.60 -4.80 -30.12
C ARG A 537 -12.08 -4.36 -28.74
N ARG A 538 -11.98 -3.07 -28.43
CA ARG A 538 -12.50 -2.49 -27.19
C ARG A 538 -14.00 -2.25 -27.24
N VAL A 539 -14.67 -2.50 -26.12
CA VAL A 539 -16.00 -1.95 -25.77
C VAL A 539 -15.89 -1.26 -24.42
N SER A 540 -16.13 0.05 -24.37
CA SER A 540 -15.95 0.87 -23.16
C SER A 540 -16.77 2.16 -23.19
N ARG A 541 -16.74 2.94 -22.10
CA ARG A 541 -17.14 4.35 -22.15
C ARG A 541 -16.21 5.16 -23.07
N THR A 542 -16.71 6.28 -23.60
CA THR A 542 -15.90 7.25 -24.35
C THR A 542 -14.80 7.84 -23.45
N GLU A 543 -13.72 8.32 -24.05
CA GLU A 543 -12.65 9.00 -23.31
C GLU A 543 -13.19 10.18 -22.50
N SER A 544 -12.60 10.37 -21.31
CA SER A 544 -13.01 11.43 -20.39
C SER A 544 -11.83 11.90 -19.54
N ALA A 545 -11.80 13.21 -19.28
CA ALA A 545 -10.88 13.80 -18.31
C ALA A 545 -11.26 13.42 -16.87
N ALA A 546 -12.57 13.35 -16.58
CA ALA A 546 -13.08 12.92 -15.29
C ALA A 546 -13.20 11.39 -15.21
N PRO A 547 -13.03 10.77 -14.03
CA PRO A 547 -13.18 9.31 -13.88
C PRO A 547 -14.54 8.75 -14.29
N SER A 548 -15.62 9.50 -14.03
CA SER A 548 -16.96 9.13 -14.43
C SER A 548 -17.83 10.38 -14.62
N VAL A 549 -19.00 10.19 -15.23
CA VAL A 549 -20.04 11.21 -15.22
C VAL A 549 -20.58 11.46 -13.81
N GLY A 550 -21.04 12.69 -13.55
CA GLY A 550 -21.67 13.07 -12.26
C GLY A 550 -23.19 12.87 -12.21
N GLN A 551 -23.84 12.54 -13.34
CA GLN A 551 -25.29 12.33 -13.43
C GLN A 551 -25.60 10.84 -13.55
N HIS A 552 -26.39 10.31 -12.62
CA HIS A 552 -26.77 8.89 -12.60
C HIS A 552 -27.46 8.44 -13.89
N LYS A 553 -28.36 9.26 -14.46
CA LYS A 553 -29.03 8.93 -15.73
C LYS A 553 -28.03 8.68 -16.87
N ARG A 554 -27.02 9.55 -17.02
CA ARG A 554 -25.96 9.38 -18.02
C ARG A 554 -25.15 8.12 -17.77
N HIS A 555 -24.83 7.82 -16.51
CA HIS A 555 -24.12 6.59 -16.15
C HIS A 555 -24.88 5.33 -16.59
N VAL A 556 -26.20 5.30 -16.40
CA VAL A 556 -27.07 4.20 -16.85
C VAL A 556 -27.09 4.08 -18.36
N GLU A 557 -27.25 5.20 -19.08
CA GLU A 557 -27.20 5.25 -20.55
C GLU A 557 -25.88 4.69 -21.10
N GLU A 558 -24.75 5.10 -20.52
CA GLU A 558 -23.42 4.60 -20.89
C GLU A 558 -23.26 3.10 -20.61
N ASN A 559 -23.77 2.60 -19.48
CA ASN A 559 -23.70 1.18 -19.16
C ASN A 559 -24.53 0.34 -20.14
N GLN A 560 -25.71 0.81 -20.52
CA GLN A 560 -26.55 0.16 -21.52
C GLN A 560 -25.88 0.13 -22.89
N ALA A 561 -25.17 1.19 -23.28
CA ALA A 561 -24.42 1.24 -24.53
C ALA A 561 -23.32 0.17 -24.57
N ILE A 562 -22.56 0.00 -23.48
CA ILE A 562 -21.56 -1.08 -23.35
C ILE A 562 -22.21 -2.45 -23.52
N MET A 563 -23.32 -2.71 -22.81
CA MET A 563 -24.03 -3.99 -22.90
C MET A 563 -24.60 -4.23 -24.30
N GLN A 564 -25.08 -3.18 -24.98
CA GLN A 564 -25.55 -3.28 -26.35
C GLN A 564 -24.43 -3.67 -27.31
N GLU A 565 -23.29 -3.01 -27.23
CA GLU A 565 -22.15 -3.22 -28.12
C GLU A 565 -21.38 -4.54 -27.85
N ALA A 566 -21.32 -4.99 -26.60
CA ALA A 566 -20.70 -6.28 -26.26
C ALA A 566 -21.46 -7.49 -26.86
N PHE A 567 -22.77 -7.36 -27.03
CA PHE A 567 -23.66 -8.43 -27.52
C PHE A 567 -24.40 -8.06 -28.82
N SER A 568 -23.86 -7.12 -29.60
CA SER A 568 -24.39 -6.76 -30.93
C SER A 568 -23.87 -7.65 -32.04
#